data_AF-A0A1D3P3N4-F1
#
_entry.id   AF-A0A1D3P3N4-F1
#
_cell.length_a   1.000
_cell.length_b   1.000
_cell.length_c   1.000
_cell.angle_alpha   90.00
_cell.angle_beta   90.00
_cell.angle_gamma   90.00
#
_symmetry.space_group_name_H-M   'P 1'
#
loop_
_entity.id
_entity.type
_entity.pdbx_description
1 polymer ?
#
loop_
_entity_poly.entity_id
_entity_poly.type
_entity_poly.pdbx_seq_one_letter_code
_entity_poly.pdbx_strand_id
1 'polypeptide(L)' 'MEWNPYLVAIQNYGIPAYNECFGYIPLLGLGGTEKVENLQKVKLIEHIYLITQFMGPIE' A
#
# COMPACT_ATOMS: atom_id res chain seq x y z
N MET A 1 0.85 -6.78 20.88
CA MET A 1 1.49 -5.55 20.36
C MET A 1 0.64 -5.12 19.18
N GLU A 2 0.06 -3.92 19.22
CA GLU A 2 -0.78 -3.44 18.11
C GLU A 2 0.08 -3.33 16.84
N TRP A 3 -0.36 -3.96 15.76
CA TRP A 3 0.29 -3.86 14.45
C TRP A 3 0.13 -2.43 13.93
N ASN A 4 1.24 -1.68 13.82
CA ASN A 4 1.25 -0.30 13.33
C ASN A 4 2.27 -0.13 12.19
N PRO A 5 2.01 -0.74 11.02
CA PRO A 5 2.94 -0.71 9.90
C PRO A 5 3.14 0.70 9.33
N TYR A 6 2.14 1.58 9.51
CA TYR A 6 2.18 2.94 8.99
C TYR A 6 3.28 3.78 9.64
N LEU A 7 3.41 3.75 10.97
CA LEU A 7 4.47 4.50 11.65
C LEU A 7 5.87 4.00 11.26
N VAL A 8 6.05 2.69 11.13
CA VAL A 8 7.31 2.10 10.70
C VAL A 8 7.61 2.46 9.24
N ALA A 9 6.60 2.44 8.37
CA ALA A 9 6.74 2.85 6.97
C ALA A 9 7.11 4.33 6.83
N ILE A 10 6.55 5.22 7.66
CA ILE A 10 6.97 6.63 7.71
C ILE A 10 8.45 6.74 8.10
N GLN A 11 8.89 5.99 9.11
CA GLN A 11 10.29 6.01 9.54
C GLN A 11 11.24 5.53 8.43
N ASN A 12 10.84 4.51 7.68
CA ASN A 12 11.69 3.90 6.64
C ASN A 12 11.66 4.65 5.30
N TYR A 13 10.49 5.19 4.89
CA TYR A 13 10.24 5.68 3.53
C TYR A 13 9.79 7.15 3.48
N GLY A 14 9.60 7.78 4.64
CA GLY A 14 9.08 9.14 4.78
C GLY A 14 7.56 9.23 4.62
N ILE A 15 7.00 10.39 4.98
CA ILE A 15 5.57 10.66 4.87
C ILE A 15 5.18 10.70 3.37
N PRO A 16 4.11 10.00 2.94
CA PRO A 16 3.59 10.13 1.58
C PRO A 16 3.14 11.56 1.27
N ALA A 17 3.30 11.99 0.01
CA ALA A 17 2.68 13.23 -0.44
C ALA A 17 1.15 13.15 -0.40
N TYR A 18 0.47 14.29 -0.57
CA TYR A 18 -1.01 14.36 -0.54
C TYR A 18 -1.70 13.38 -1.51
N ASN A 19 -1.09 13.12 -2.67
CA ASN A 19 -1.61 12.21 -3.70
C ASN A 19 -0.97 10.81 -3.64
N GLU A 20 -0.26 10.48 -2.57
CA GLU A 20 0.38 9.18 -2.36
C GLU A 20 -0.18 8.45 -1.15
N CYS A 21 0.00 7.13 -1.12
CA CYS A 21 -0.25 6.28 0.02
C CYS A 21 0.81 5.17 0.11
N PHE A 22 0.78 4.38 1.18
CA PHE A 22 1.53 3.13 1.24
C PHE A 22 0.69 1.99 0.66
N GLY A 23 1.18 1.38 -0.41
CA GLY A 23 0.58 0.21 -1.04
C GLY A 23 1.48 -1.01 -0.92
N TYR A 24 0.89 -2.19 -0.75
CA TYR A 24 1.64 -3.46 -0.74
C TYR A 24 2.06 -3.84 -2.15
N ILE A 25 3.35 -4.15 -2.33
CA ILE A 25 3.94 -4.68 -3.55
C ILE A 25 4.66 -6.00 -3.21
N PRO A 26 4.19 -7.16 -3.73
CA PRO A 26 2.99 -7.37 -4.54
C PRO A 26 1.68 -7.05 -3.77
N LEU A 27 0.58 -6.85 -4.50
CA LEU A 27 -0.75 -6.69 -3.90
C LEU A 27 -1.11 -7.90 -3.04
N LEU A 28 -1.74 -7.67 -1.88
CA LEU A 28 -2.18 -8.75 -0.99
C LEU A 28 -3.14 -9.73 -1.69
N GLY A 29 -4.09 -9.22 -2.47
CA GLY A 29 -5.00 -10.04 -3.28
C GLY A 29 -4.31 -10.90 -4.35
N LEU A 30 -3.05 -10.62 -4.66
CA LEU A 30 -2.21 -11.38 -5.60
C LEU A 30 -1.14 -12.22 -4.87
N GLY A 31 -1.30 -12.47 -3.56
CA GLY A 31 -0.35 -13.25 -2.76
C GLY A 31 0.75 -12.44 -2.10
N GLY A 32 0.63 -11.11 -2.07
CA GLY A 32 1.52 -10.22 -1.32
C GLY A 32 1.54 -10.54 0.17
N THR A 33 2.68 -10.29 0.83
CA THR A 33 2.82 -10.50 2.28
C THR A 33 2.62 -9.20 3.05
N GLU A 34 1.89 -9.27 4.15
CA GLU A 34 1.65 -8.16 5.06
C GLU A 34 2.91 -7.84 5.91
N LYS A 35 3.92 -7.23 5.28
CA LYS A 35 5.18 -6.79 5.91
C LYS A 35 5.49 -5.35 5.53
N VAL A 36 6.17 -4.63 6.42
CA VAL A 36 6.57 -3.23 6.16
C VAL A 36 7.55 -3.16 4.98
N GLU A 37 8.43 -4.14 4.83
CA GLU A 37 9.35 -4.20 3.69
C GLU A 37 8.66 -4.24 2.32
N ASN A 38 7.40 -4.68 2.28
CA ASN A 38 6.59 -4.76 1.07
C ASN A 38 5.74 -3.51 0.85
N LEU A 39 5.77 -2.52 1.75
CA LEU A 39 5.10 -1.24 1.54
C LEU A 39 5.97 -0.34 0.68
N GLN A 40 5.34 0.31 -0.29
CA GLN A 40 5.97 1.35 -1.10
C GLN A 40 5.06 2.57 -1.17
N LYS A 41 5.67 3.77 -1.26
CA LYS A 41 4.92 4.97 -1.61
C LYS A 41 4.47 4.84 -3.07
N VAL A 42 3.17 4.87 -3.26
CA VAL A 42 2.51 4.74 -4.56
C VAL A 42 1.51 5.88 -4.69
N LYS A 43 1.18 6.26 -5.92
CA LYS A 43 0.13 7.25 -6.14
C LYS A 43 -1.23 6.64 -5.83
N LEU A 44 -2.04 7.35 -5.06
CA LEU A 44 -3.30 6.84 -4.50
C LEU A 44 -4.27 6.38 -5.60
N ILE A 45 -4.53 7.25 -6.57
CA ILE A 45 -5.52 7.01 -7.62
C ILE A 45 -5.08 5.86 -8.53
N GLU A 46 -3.84 5.89 -9.00
CA GLU A 46 -3.27 4.85 -9.86
C GLU A 46 -3.20 3.50 -9.15
N HIS A 47 -2.89 3.46 -7.84
CA HIS A 47 -2.86 2.22 -7.09
C HIS A 47 -4.25 1.62 -6.86
N ILE A 48 -5.26 2.46 -6.60
CA ILE A 48 -6.67 2.01 -6.56
C ILE A 48 -7.07 1.44 -7.92
N TYR A 49 -6.77 2.12 -9.02
CA TYR A 49 -7.05 1.59 -10.36
C TYR A 49 -6.40 0.23 -10.57
N LEU A 50 -5.12 0.08 -10.22
CA LEU A 50 -4.41 -1.20 -10.33
C LEU A 50 -5.09 -2.30 -9.51
N ILE A 51 -5.48 -2.04 -8.27
CA ILE A 51 -6.25 -2.98 -7.44
C ILE A 51 -7.55 -3.38 -8.14
N THR A 52 -8.32 -2.42 -8.65
CA THR A 52 -9.62 -2.71 -9.29
C THR A 52 -9.50 -3.50 -10.58
N GLN A 53 -8.38 -3.39 -11.32
CA GLN A 53 -8.15 -4.21 -12.51
C GLN A 53 -8.00 -5.70 -12.17
N PHE A 54 -7.45 -6.02 -11.00
CA PHE A 54 -7.23 -7.41 -10.58
C PHE A 54 -8.34 -7.96 -9.69
N MET A 55 -8.94 -7.11 -8.86
CA MET A 55 -9.90 -7.53 -7.82
C MET A 55 -11.36 -7.19 -8.16
N GLY A 56 -11.61 -6.46 -9.24
CA GLY A 56 -12.93 -5.94 -9.58
C GLY A 56 -13.21 -4.55 -8.99
N PRO A 57 -14.35 -3.94 -9.33
CA PRO A 57 -14.73 -2.63 -8.83
C PRO A 57 -14.96 -2.64 -7.31
N ILE A 58 -14.83 -1.47 -6.69
CA ILE A 58 -15.21 -1.24 -5.29
C ILE A 58 -16.72 -0.97 -5.27
N GLU A 59 -17.49 -1.73 -4.48
CA GLU A 59 -18.93 -1.53 -4.23
C GLU A 59 -19.20 -0.73 -2.96
#